data_AF-A0A7V2NN75-F1
#
_entry.id   AF-A0A7V2NN75-F1
#
_cell.length_a   1.000
_cell.length_b   1.000
_cell.length_c   1.000
_cell.angle_alpha   90.00
_cell.angle_beta   90.00
_cell.angle_gamma   90.00
#
_symmetry.space_group_name_H-M   'P 1'
#
loop_
_entity.id
_entity.type
_entity.pdbx_description
1 polymer ?
#
loop_
_entity_poly.entity_id
_entity_poly.type
_entity_poly.pdbx_seq_one_letter_code
_entity_poly.pdbx_strand_id
1 'polypeptide(L)'
;MKKYKKLEDYGIIGNLDTAALVGNDGSIDWCCFPHIESPSVFAALLDKDKGGYFSVTPVGPYRSSQNYIDRTNVLQTKFTTSAGSAVLTDFMPLKGWDKADKLSHQAVYRKIVCEQGQIDLAVSFQPRFDYARAKTVLKLDDKGILATSNSEHIFLKSSALLKIENAGAKGILSMKAGDVAWLALQYGHERPLETQNGEELLDKTVQFWLGWVHSCEEQKCVFGGAWHNLIIRSGLVLKLLNHQETGAISAALTTSLPEVIGGNRNWDYRYNWIRDASFTVQALYNVGHIKEAKNHLNWFMG
;
A
#
# COMPACT_ATOMS: atom_id res chain seq x y z
N MET A 1 7.07 16.75 18.90
CA MET A 1 7.27 15.29 18.67
C MET A 1 6.13 14.79 17.79
N LYS A 2 6.40 13.99 16.75
CA LYS A 2 5.34 13.29 16.00
C LYS A 2 4.58 12.36 16.97
N LYS A 3 3.27 12.23 16.81
CA LYS A 3 2.44 11.29 17.58
C LYS A 3 2.19 10.05 16.72
N TYR A 4 2.08 8.88 17.35
CA TYR A 4 1.58 7.69 16.65
C TYR A 4 0.14 7.93 16.22
N LYS A 5 -0.20 7.48 15.00
CA LYS A 5 -1.57 7.46 14.51
C LYS A 5 -2.35 6.34 15.19
N LYS A 6 -3.67 6.45 15.20
CA LYS A 6 -4.48 5.30 15.60
C LYS A 6 -4.46 4.26 14.49
N LEU A 7 -4.63 2.98 14.85
CA LEU A 7 -4.68 1.91 13.86
C LEU A 7 -5.86 2.07 12.89
N GLU A 8 -6.99 2.60 13.37
CA GLU A 8 -8.19 2.90 12.57
C GLU A 8 -7.99 4.01 11.53
N ASP A 9 -6.90 4.79 11.63
CA ASP A 9 -6.58 5.86 10.68
C ASP A 9 -5.80 5.35 9.44
N TYR A 10 -5.50 4.05 9.37
CA TYR A 10 -4.77 3.43 8.26
C TYR A 10 -5.69 2.64 7.33
N GLY A 11 -5.50 2.85 6.02
CA GLY A 11 -5.95 1.95 4.97
C GLY A 11 -4.84 1.02 4.50
N ILE A 12 -5.21 -0.16 4.01
CA ILE A 12 -4.31 -1.13 3.37
C ILE A 12 -4.39 -1.03 1.84
N ILE A 13 -3.23 -1.07 1.18
CA ILE A 13 -3.09 -1.32 -0.27
C ILE A 13 -2.16 -2.51 -0.48
N GLY A 14 -2.28 -3.25 -1.58
CA GLY A 14 -1.41 -4.40 -1.84
C GLY A 14 -1.61 -5.03 -3.22
N ASN A 15 -0.71 -5.94 -3.58
CA ASN A 15 -0.66 -6.59 -4.90
C ASN A 15 -0.57 -8.13 -4.85
N LEU A 16 -0.89 -8.74 -3.69
CA LEU A 16 -0.78 -10.18 -3.42
C LEU A 16 0.64 -10.75 -3.27
N ASP A 17 1.69 -9.93 -3.44
CA ASP A 17 3.04 -10.26 -2.99
C ASP A 17 3.38 -9.52 -1.70
N THR A 18 3.00 -8.24 -1.65
CA THR A 18 3.18 -7.35 -0.52
C THR A 18 1.98 -6.42 -0.32
N ALA A 19 2.01 -5.68 0.78
CA ALA A 19 1.04 -4.64 1.10
C ALA A 19 1.68 -3.54 1.96
N ALA A 20 1.01 -2.39 2.01
CA ALA A 20 1.43 -1.23 2.76
C ALA A 20 0.26 -0.62 3.55
N LEU A 21 0.58 0.05 4.66
CA LEU A 21 -0.39 0.82 5.45
C LEU A 21 -0.22 2.31 5.20
N VAL A 22 -1.31 2.94 4.76
CA VAL A 22 -1.39 4.35 4.38
C VAL A 22 -2.29 5.09 5.36
N GLY A 23 -1.73 6.03 6.10
CA GLY A 23 -2.48 6.87 7.01
C GLY A 23 -3.38 7.87 6.27
N ASN A 24 -4.44 8.31 6.94
CA ASN A 24 -5.34 9.36 6.45
C ASN A 24 -4.66 10.75 6.28
N ASP A 25 -3.38 10.89 6.63
CA ASP A 25 -2.54 12.05 6.34
C ASP A 25 -1.72 11.90 5.04
N GLY A 26 -1.89 10.79 4.32
CA GLY A 26 -1.15 10.45 3.09
C GLY A 26 0.22 9.82 3.32
N SER A 27 0.57 9.46 4.56
CA SER A 27 1.84 8.80 4.88
C SER A 27 1.74 7.28 4.78
N ILE A 28 2.66 6.66 4.03
CA ILE A 28 2.94 5.22 4.10
C ILE A 28 3.92 5.01 5.24
N ASP A 29 3.43 4.44 6.35
CA ASP A 29 4.22 4.26 7.58
C ASP A 29 4.68 2.81 7.77
N TRP A 30 4.13 1.88 6.98
CA TRP A 30 4.51 0.47 6.98
C TRP A 30 4.51 -0.06 5.55
N CYS A 31 5.64 -0.60 5.11
CA CYS A 31 5.75 -1.32 3.83
C CYS A 31 6.94 -2.26 3.89
N CYS A 32 6.74 -3.49 3.44
CA CYS A 32 7.80 -4.48 3.23
C CYS A 32 7.95 -4.73 1.73
N PHE A 33 9.17 -4.98 1.27
CA PHE A 33 9.42 -5.39 -0.10
C PHE A 33 10.51 -6.47 -0.12
N PRO A 34 10.49 -7.40 -1.09
CA PRO A 34 9.48 -7.54 -2.14
C PRO A 34 8.17 -8.23 -1.67
N HIS A 35 8.20 -8.93 -0.55
CA HIS A 35 7.06 -9.70 -0.03
C HIS A 35 6.63 -9.22 1.37
N ILE A 36 5.44 -9.64 1.82
CA ILE A 36 4.89 -9.29 3.15
C ILE A 36 5.88 -9.63 4.29
N GLU A 37 6.49 -10.82 4.25
CA GLU A 37 7.44 -11.30 5.27
C GLU A 37 8.85 -10.72 5.15
N SER A 38 9.14 -10.00 4.06
CA SER A 38 10.44 -9.38 3.84
C SER A 38 10.73 -8.28 4.87
N PRO A 39 12.00 -7.89 5.06
CA PRO A 39 12.32 -6.74 5.90
C PRO A 39 11.61 -5.46 5.45
N SER A 40 11.26 -4.61 6.42
CA SER A 40 10.54 -3.37 6.11
C SER A 40 11.45 -2.36 5.41
N VAL A 41 10.88 -1.60 4.48
CA VAL A 41 11.51 -0.39 3.91
C VAL A 41 10.96 0.88 4.54
N PHE A 42 9.78 0.78 5.16
CA PHE A 42 9.19 1.78 6.07
C PHE A 42 8.63 1.06 7.30
N ALA A 43 8.96 1.58 8.47
CA ALA A 43 8.60 1.05 9.78
C ALA A 43 8.23 2.16 10.78
N ALA A 44 7.77 3.32 10.31
CA ALA A 44 7.25 4.39 11.17
C ALA A 44 6.10 3.92 12.09
N LEU A 45 5.40 2.85 11.71
CA LEU A 45 4.44 2.17 12.57
C LEU A 45 5.07 1.63 13.87
N LEU A 46 6.30 1.11 13.81
CA LEU A 46 7.03 0.57 14.97
C LEU A 46 7.84 1.67 15.67
N ASP A 47 8.58 2.47 14.91
CA ASP A 47 9.36 3.59 15.42
C ASP A 47 9.12 4.81 14.54
N LYS A 48 8.27 5.73 15.00
CA LYS A 48 7.87 6.95 14.26
C LYS A 48 9.05 7.89 13.94
N ASP A 49 10.16 7.78 14.66
CA ASP A 49 11.30 8.68 14.56
C ASP A 49 12.40 8.07 13.67
N LYS A 50 12.63 6.75 13.78
CA LYS A 50 13.69 6.03 13.05
C LYS A 50 13.20 5.22 11.86
N GLY A 51 11.97 4.70 11.93
CA GLY A 51 11.44 3.67 11.04
C GLY A 51 11.23 4.13 9.59
N GLY A 52 11.24 5.42 9.31
CA GLY A 52 11.09 5.92 7.95
C GLY A 52 9.66 5.79 7.40
N TYR A 53 9.36 6.56 6.38
CA TYR A 53 8.03 6.69 5.80
C TYR A 53 8.09 7.30 4.39
N PHE A 54 6.97 7.24 3.67
CA PHE A 54 6.78 7.99 2.44
C PHE A 54 5.45 8.73 2.47
N SER A 55 5.48 10.07 2.51
CA SER A 55 4.27 10.90 2.64
C SER A 55 4.06 11.88 1.51
N VAL A 56 2.78 12.10 1.20
CA VAL A 56 2.28 13.22 0.40
C VAL A 56 1.19 13.90 1.22
N THR A 57 1.47 15.08 1.75
CA THR A 57 0.61 15.72 2.76
C THR A 57 0.47 17.22 2.46
N PRO A 58 -0.72 17.83 2.61
CA PRO A 58 -0.87 19.28 2.43
C PRO A 58 0.06 20.08 3.33
N VAL A 59 0.57 21.19 2.79
CA VAL A 59 1.28 22.20 3.58
C VAL A 59 0.25 23.02 4.37
N GLY A 60 0.46 23.13 5.69
CA GLY A 60 -0.43 23.89 6.58
C GLY A 60 -1.65 23.08 7.08
N PRO A 61 -2.65 23.75 7.67
CA PRO A 61 -3.85 23.08 8.19
C PRO A 61 -4.72 22.47 7.08
N TYR A 62 -5.17 21.23 7.29
CA TYR A 62 -6.08 20.53 6.39
C TYR A 62 -7.04 19.64 7.15
N ARG A 63 -8.11 19.21 6.47
CA ARG A 63 -8.94 18.07 6.84
C ARG A 63 -8.70 16.94 5.84
N SER A 64 -8.82 15.70 6.29
CA SER A 64 -8.71 14.55 5.42
C SER A 64 -9.82 13.53 5.66
N SER A 65 -10.15 12.80 4.60
CA SER A 65 -11.07 11.65 4.62
C SER A 65 -10.53 10.58 3.69
N GLN A 66 -10.64 9.31 4.07
CA GLN A 66 -10.09 8.20 3.32
C GLN A 66 -11.18 7.18 2.97
N ASN A 67 -11.23 6.77 1.72
CA ASN A 67 -12.21 5.82 1.20
C ASN A 67 -11.54 4.90 0.17
N TYR A 68 -12.04 3.70 -0.03
CA TYR A 68 -11.64 2.88 -1.18
C TYR A 68 -12.45 3.27 -2.41
N ILE A 69 -11.86 3.16 -3.60
CA ILE A 69 -12.67 3.06 -4.83
C ILE A 69 -13.57 1.83 -4.67
N ASP A 70 -14.86 1.99 -4.96
CA ASP A 70 -15.89 1.01 -4.64
C ASP A 70 -15.47 -0.42 -5.02
N ARG A 71 -15.57 -1.34 -4.05
CA ARG A 71 -15.23 -2.76 -4.20
C ARG A 71 -13.80 -3.03 -4.73
N THR A 72 -12.83 -2.20 -4.36
CA THR A 72 -11.41 -2.42 -4.70
C THR A 72 -10.47 -2.30 -3.49
N ASN A 73 -9.18 -2.61 -3.72
CA ASN A 73 -8.07 -2.27 -2.81
C ASN A 73 -7.29 -1.02 -3.26
N VAL A 74 -7.94 -0.13 -4.03
CA VAL A 74 -7.39 1.17 -4.41
C VAL A 74 -7.89 2.22 -3.43
N LEU A 75 -6.97 2.90 -2.77
CA LEU A 75 -7.28 3.80 -1.65
C LEU A 75 -7.24 5.25 -2.10
N GLN A 76 -8.25 6.03 -1.73
CA GLN A 76 -8.32 7.48 -2.00
C GLN A 76 -8.32 8.26 -0.69
N THR A 77 -7.33 9.12 -0.52
CA THR A 77 -7.27 10.10 0.57
C THR A 77 -7.56 11.48 0.00
N LYS A 78 -8.70 12.07 0.38
CA LYS A 78 -9.08 13.43 0.00
C LYS A 78 -8.57 14.41 1.05
N PHE A 79 -7.84 15.42 0.61
CA PHE A 79 -7.39 16.55 1.42
C PHE A 79 -8.19 17.79 1.09
N THR A 80 -8.57 18.56 2.12
CA THR A 80 -9.25 19.86 1.98
C THR A 80 -8.53 20.88 2.84
N THR A 81 -8.09 21.97 2.22
CA THR A 81 -7.48 23.14 2.85
C THR A 81 -8.40 24.35 2.69
N SER A 82 -8.01 25.51 3.23
CA SER A 82 -8.74 26.76 2.96
C SER A 82 -8.62 27.25 1.51
N ALA A 83 -7.62 26.79 0.75
CA ALA A 83 -7.30 27.28 -0.59
C ALA A 83 -7.72 26.31 -1.73
N GLY A 84 -7.97 25.04 -1.40
CA GLY A 84 -8.28 24.02 -2.39
C GLY A 84 -8.35 22.61 -1.84
N SER A 85 -8.60 21.65 -2.71
CA SER A 85 -8.69 20.23 -2.38
C SER A 85 -7.99 19.36 -3.41
N ALA A 86 -7.37 18.27 -2.95
CA ALA A 86 -6.77 17.25 -3.80
C ALA A 86 -7.13 15.84 -3.33
N VAL A 87 -7.12 14.90 -4.27
CA VAL A 87 -7.30 13.47 -4.01
C VAL A 87 -5.99 12.76 -4.32
N LEU A 88 -5.46 12.07 -3.31
CA LEU A 88 -4.35 11.14 -3.41
C LEU A 88 -4.90 9.72 -3.58
N THR A 89 -4.63 9.08 -4.71
CA THR A 89 -5.04 7.70 -5.00
C THR A 89 -3.81 6.79 -4.93
N ASP A 90 -3.82 5.86 -3.99
CA ASP A 90 -2.76 4.90 -3.69
C ASP A 90 -3.14 3.49 -4.13
N PHE A 91 -2.25 2.82 -4.86
CA PHE A 91 -2.44 1.42 -5.28
C PHE A 91 -1.11 0.71 -5.56
N MET A 92 -1.17 -0.61 -5.67
CA MET A 92 -0.05 -1.45 -6.12
C MET A 92 -0.51 -2.30 -7.32
N PRO A 93 0.18 -2.26 -8.47
CA PRO A 93 -0.15 -3.10 -9.63
C PRO A 93 0.03 -4.60 -9.34
N LEU A 94 -0.86 -5.45 -9.86
CA LEU A 94 -0.83 -6.90 -9.65
C LEU A 94 -0.08 -7.68 -10.73
N LYS A 95 0.53 -8.80 -10.34
CA LYS A 95 1.24 -9.73 -11.24
C LYS A 95 0.33 -10.40 -12.27
N GLY A 96 0.86 -10.57 -13.49
CA GLY A 96 0.37 -11.56 -14.47
C GLY A 96 -0.38 -11.01 -15.68
N TRP A 97 -0.34 -9.70 -15.94
CA TRP A 97 -0.99 -9.09 -17.11
C TRP A 97 -0.06 -8.75 -18.24
N ASP A 98 1.23 -8.62 -17.95
CA ASP A 98 2.25 -8.45 -18.97
C ASP A 98 3.28 -9.58 -18.86
N LYS A 99 3.50 -10.29 -19.98
CA LYS A 99 4.57 -11.30 -20.07
C LYS A 99 5.95 -10.63 -20.05
N ALA A 100 6.02 -9.33 -20.35
CA ALA A 100 7.27 -8.61 -20.53
C ALA A 100 7.91 -8.11 -19.23
N ASP A 101 7.17 -7.98 -18.11
CA ASP A 101 7.73 -7.26 -16.96
C ASP A 101 7.26 -7.77 -15.59
N LYS A 102 7.84 -8.90 -15.14
CA LYS A 102 7.61 -9.46 -13.80
C LYS A 102 7.92 -8.47 -12.68
N LEU A 103 8.83 -7.53 -12.90
CA LEU A 103 9.38 -6.63 -11.88
C LEU A 103 8.61 -5.32 -11.73
N SER A 104 7.69 -5.01 -12.65
CA SER A 104 6.84 -3.83 -12.55
C SER A 104 5.81 -3.85 -11.42
N HIS A 105 5.53 -5.04 -10.89
CA HIS A 105 4.51 -5.24 -9.86
C HIS A 105 5.01 -4.89 -8.46
N GLN A 106 6.32 -4.83 -8.21
CA GLN A 106 6.89 -4.50 -6.90
C GLN A 106 6.98 -2.98 -6.69
N ALA A 107 5.83 -2.33 -6.76
CA ALA A 107 5.77 -0.87 -6.73
C ALA A 107 4.50 -0.33 -6.07
N VAL A 108 4.63 0.85 -5.47
CA VAL A 108 3.50 1.69 -5.03
C VAL A 108 3.36 2.85 -5.99
N TYR A 109 2.15 3.03 -6.52
CA TYR A 109 1.78 4.17 -7.34
C TYR A 109 0.87 5.10 -6.56
N ARG A 110 1.14 6.40 -6.67
CA ARG A 110 0.41 7.46 -5.98
C ARG A 110 0.05 8.52 -7.01
N LYS A 111 -1.23 8.58 -7.40
CA LYS A 111 -1.80 9.59 -8.29
C LYS A 111 -2.35 10.73 -7.46
N ILE A 112 -2.00 11.96 -7.81
CA ILE A 112 -2.55 13.16 -7.17
C ILE A 112 -3.36 13.92 -8.21
N VAL A 113 -4.58 14.29 -7.86
CA VAL A 113 -5.42 15.18 -8.67
C VAL A 113 -5.85 16.35 -7.80
N CYS A 114 -5.57 17.58 -8.23
CA CYS A 114 -6.13 18.77 -7.58
C CYS A 114 -7.54 19.02 -8.13
N GLU A 115 -8.56 18.83 -7.31
CA GLU A 115 -9.96 18.95 -7.74
C GLU A 115 -10.42 20.40 -7.78
N GLN A 116 -9.98 21.23 -6.83
CA GLN A 116 -10.45 22.60 -6.67
C GLN A 116 -9.35 23.51 -6.14
N GLY A 117 -9.37 24.77 -6.57
CA GLY A 117 -8.48 25.81 -6.06
C GLY A 117 -7.01 25.54 -6.32
N GLN A 118 -6.17 25.84 -5.33
CA GLN A 118 -4.73 25.57 -5.34
C GLN A 118 -4.33 24.89 -4.04
N ILE A 119 -3.40 23.94 -4.13
CA ILE A 119 -2.87 23.23 -2.98
C ILE A 119 -1.37 22.98 -3.14
N ASP A 120 -0.62 23.18 -2.07
CA ASP A 120 0.78 22.78 -1.97
C ASP A 120 0.88 21.49 -1.16
N LEU A 121 1.53 20.48 -1.72
CA LEU A 121 1.72 19.17 -1.10
C LEU A 121 3.20 18.97 -0.78
N ALA A 122 3.51 18.75 0.48
CA ALA A 122 4.83 18.31 0.91
C ALA A 122 5.01 16.83 0.59
N VAL A 123 6.02 16.53 -0.21
CA VAL A 123 6.45 15.15 -0.51
C VAL A 123 7.69 14.85 0.34
N SER A 124 7.64 13.79 1.14
CA SER A 124 8.76 13.37 1.99
C SER A 124 9.02 11.89 1.83
N PHE A 125 10.21 11.54 1.38
CA PHE A 125 10.69 10.17 1.18
C PHE A 125 11.82 9.86 2.16
N GLN A 126 11.56 8.95 3.10
CA GLN A 126 12.48 8.58 4.18
C GLN A 126 12.63 7.05 4.21
N PRO A 127 13.27 6.41 3.21
CA PRO A 127 13.45 4.96 3.18
C PRO A 127 14.40 4.50 4.29
N ARG A 128 14.05 3.40 4.96
CA ARG A 128 14.82 2.80 6.05
C ARG A 128 14.77 1.29 5.95
N PHE A 129 15.73 0.73 5.22
CA PHE A 129 15.84 -0.70 4.99
C PHE A 129 16.07 -1.49 6.29
N ASP A 130 15.65 -2.75 6.27
CA ASP A 130 15.82 -3.71 7.36
C ASP A 130 15.38 -3.17 8.72
N TYR A 131 14.14 -2.67 8.81
CA TYR A 131 13.58 -2.10 10.05
C TYR A 131 14.42 -0.94 10.61
N ALA A 132 14.97 -0.12 9.72
CA ALA A 132 15.91 0.96 10.04
C ALA A 132 17.24 0.50 10.66
N ARG A 133 17.59 -0.79 10.59
CA ARG A 133 18.88 -1.31 11.05
C ARG A 133 19.98 -1.16 10.01
N ALA A 134 19.62 -1.18 8.73
CA ALA A 134 20.60 -1.06 7.65
C ALA A 134 20.89 0.40 7.27
N LYS A 135 22.13 0.66 6.88
CA LYS A 135 22.55 1.99 6.41
C LYS A 135 21.96 2.27 5.03
N THR A 136 21.12 3.28 4.94
CA THR A 136 20.49 3.70 3.68
C THR A 136 21.26 4.88 3.06
N VAL A 137 21.59 4.78 1.77
CA VAL A 137 22.25 5.85 0.99
C VAL A 137 21.29 6.32 -0.09
N LEU A 138 21.15 7.64 -0.26
CA LEU A 138 20.34 8.24 -1.31
C LEU A 138 21.22 8.89 -2.37
N LYS A 139 20.82 8.75 -3.63
CA LYS A 139 21.42 9.42 -4.78
C LYS A 139 20.33 10.11 -5.58
N LEU A 140 20.60 11.34 -6.00
CA LEU A 140 19.74 12.06 -6.93
C LEU A 140 20.00 11.50 -8.33
N ASP A 141 18.92 11.24 -9.05
CA ASP A 141 18.91 10.78 -10.42
C ASP A 141 18.13 11.80 -11.28
N ASP A 142 18.32 11.79 -12.60
CA ASP A 142 17.63 12.74 -13.49
C ASP A 142 16.10 12.56 -13.46
N LYS A 143 15.64 11.35 -13.08
CA LYS A 143 14.22 10.98 -13.05
C LYS A 143 13.65 10.77 -11.66
N GLY A 144 14.43 10.98 -10.59
CA GLY A 144 13.97 10.72 -9.23
C GLY A 144 15.05 10.59 -8.16
N ILE A 145 14.79 9.74 -7.17
CA ILE A 145 15.70 9.45 -6.05
C ILE A 145 15.91 7.94 -5.96
N LEU A 146 17.16 7.50 -6.07
CA LEU A 146 17.56 6.13 -5.80
C LEU A 146 17.99 5.99 -4.34
N ALA A 147 17.38 5.07 -3.61
CA ALA A 147 17.80 4.66 -2.27
C ALA A 147 18.38 3.23 -2.32
N THR A 148 19.55 3.04 -1.74
CA THR A 148 20.23 1.74 -1.73
C THR A 148 20.68 1.35 -0.33
N SER A 149 20.69 0.04 -0.08
CA SER A 149 21.25 -0.59 1.11
C SER A 149 21.72 -1.99 0.75
N ASN A 150 23.03 -2.27 0.86
CA ASN A 150 23.62 -3.53 0.38
C ASN A 150 23.22 -3.82 -1.08
N SER A 151 22.53 -4.93 -1.35
CA SER A 151 21.99 -5.33 -2.66
C SER A 151 20.52 -4.93 -2.86
N GLU A 152 19.93 -4.19 -1.94
CA GLU A 152 18.54 -3.72 -2.04
C GLU A 152 18.49 -2.31 -2.61
N HIS A 153 17.51 -2.10 -3.49
CA HIS A 153 17.32 -0.86 -4.23
C HIS A 153 15.84 -0.46 -4.23
N ILE A 154 15.57 0.81 -3.97
CA ILE A 154 14.26 1.42 -4.21
C ILE A 154 14.45 2.71 -4.98
N PHE A 155 13.74 2.83 -6.11
CA PHE A 155 13.71 4.04 -6.91
C PHE A 155 12.38 4.78 -6.70
N LEU A 156 12.44 6.06 -6.32
CA LEU A 156 11.28 6.96 -6.29
C LEU A 156 11.29 7.85 -7.53
N LYS A 157 10.39 7.59 -8.47
CA LYS A 157 10.04 8.52 -9.55
C LYS A 157 9.01 9.53 -9.04
N SER A 158 9.25 10.82 -9.28
CA SER A 158 8.43 11.88 -8.69
C SER A 158 8.19 13.04 -9.66
N SER A 159 6.93 13.49 -9.79
CA SER A 159 6.62 14.78 -10.44
C SER A 159 7.10 15.99 -9.64
N ALA A 160 7.29 15.85 -8.32
CA ALA A 160 7.86 16.90 -7.48
C ALA A 160 9.38 16.92 -7.60
N LEU A 161 9.98 18.11 -7.63
CA LEU A 161 11.43 18.28 -7.51
C LEU A 161 11.85 18.02 -6.06
N LEU A 162 12.56 16.90 -5.85
CA LEU A 162 13.02 16.47 -4.54
C LEU A 162 14.49 16.86 -4.31
N LYS A 163 14.81 17.25 -3.08
CA LYS A 163 16.16 17.49 -2.60
C LYS A 163 16.49 16.50 -1.50
N ILE A 164 17.71 15.97 -1.53
CA ILE A 164 18.19 15.05 -0.50
C ILE A 164 18.59 15.85 0.74
N GLU A 165 17.99 15.52 1.88
CA GLU A 165 18.22 16.15 3.17
C GLU A 165 18.09 15.10 4.29
N ASN A 166 19.04 15.07 5.24
CA ASN A 166 18.99 14.24 6.44
C ASN A 166 18.70 12.74 6.17
N ALA A 167 19.43 12.14 5.22
CA ALA A 167 19.24 10.74 4.81
C ALA A 167 17.81 10.41 4.31
N GLY A 168 17.09 11.42 3.80
CA GLY A 168 15.86 11.28 3.05
C GLY A 168 15.80 12.31 1.92
N ALA A 169 14.65 12.44 1.29
CA ALA A 169 14.40 13.46 0.27
C ALA A 169 13.08 14.19 0.54
N LYS A 170 13.04 15.48 0.25
CA LYS A 170 11.86 16.34 0.45
C LYS A 170 11.65 17.28 -0.74
N GLY A 171 10.41 17.64 -0.99
CA GLY A 171 10.04 18.65 -1.97
C GLY A 171 8.62 19.16 -1.75
N ILE A 172 8.26 20.21 -2.48
CA ILE A 172 6.89 20.75 -2.51
C ILE A 172 6.37 20.61 -3.93
N LEU A 173 5.16 20.09 -4.04
CA LEU A 173 4.40 19.99 -5.28
C LEU A 173 3.23 20.97 -5.20
N SER A 174 3.31 22.07 -5.95
CA SER A 174 2.24 23.05 -6.08
C SER A 174 1.32 22.67 -7.23
N MET A 175 0.02 22.56 -6.96
CA MET A 175 -0.98 22.12 -7.93
C MET A 175 -2.18 23.06 -7.94
N LYS A 176 -2.77 23.25 -9.12
CA LYS A 176 -4.02 23.99 -9.37
C LYS A 176 -5.11 23.03 -9.86
N ALA A 177 -6.37 23.44 -9.74
CA ALA A 177 -7.51 22.64 -10.18
C ALA A 177 -7.31 22.09 -11.62
N GLY A 178 -7.46 20.77 -11.77
CA GLY A 178 -7.22 20.03 -13.00
C GLY A 178 -5.82 19.44 -13.15
N ASP A 179 -4.83 19.88 -12.35
CA ASP A 179 -3.49 19.33 -12.39
C ASP A 179 -3.48 17.86 -11.91
N VAL A 180 -2.71 17.03 -12.61
CA VAL A 180 -2.47 15.64 -12.28
C VAL A 180 -0.97 15.41 -12.10
N ALA A 181 -0.59 14.74 -11.03
CA ALA A 181 0.80 14.38 -10.74
C ALA A 181 0.92 12.93 -10.31
N TRP A 182 2.10 12.36 -10.49
CA TRP A 182 2.37 10.95 -10.22
C TRP A 182 3.65 10.77 -9.42
N LEU A 183 3.60 9.86 -8.45
CA LEU A 183 4.75 9.33 -7.76
C LEU A 183 4.73 7.80 -7.89
N ALA A 184 5.88 7.19 -8.15
CA ALA A 184 6.01 5.74 -8.21
C ALA A 184 7.24 5.30 -7.41
N LEU A 185 7.03 4.44 -6.42
CA LEU A 185 8.07 3.85 -5.59
C LEU A 185 8.29 2.41 -6.04
N GLN A 186 9.43 2.11 -6.65
CA GLN A 186 9.72 0.83 -7.31
C GLN A 186 10.85 0.11 -6.57
N TYR A 187 10.62 -1.13 -6.14
CA TYR A 187 11.64 -1.96 -5.50
C TYR A 187 12.41 -2.80 -6.54
N GLY A 188 13.69 -3.02 -6.29
CA GLY A 188 14.54 -3.91 -7.10
C GLY A 188 15.08 -3.28 -8.38
N HIS A 189 14.82 -1.99 -8.62
CA HIS A 189 15.30 -1.27 -9.81
C HIS A 189 16.22 -0.12 -9.43
N GLU A 190 17.33 0.02 -10.16
CA GLU A 190 18.21 1.18 -10.03
C GLU A 190 17.74 2.38 -10.87
N ARG A 191 16.82 2.16 -11.80
CA ARG A 191 16.29 3.15 -12.74
C ARG A 191 14.77 3.05 -12.79
N PRO A 192 14.07 4.12 -13.16
CA PRO A 192 12.62 4.07 -13.28
C PRO A 192 12.24 3.16 -14.45
N LEU A 193 11.18 2.38 -14.27
CA LEU A 193 10.55 1.72 -15.41
C LEU A 193 9.93 2.77 -16.32
N GLU A 194 10.45 2.88 -17.55
CA GLU A 194 10.03 3.88 -18.54
C GLU A 194 8.68 3.54 -19.18
N THR A 195 8.23 2.29 -19.08
CA THR A 195 7.19 1.71 -19.93
C THR A 195 5.76 1.82 -19.41
N GLN A 196 5.52 2.45 -18.25
CA GLN A 196 4.22 2.32 -17.60
C GLN A 196 3.45 3.63 -17.47
N ASN A 197 2.34 3.69 -18.21
CA ASN A 197 1.30 4.70 -18.04
C ASN A 197 0.57 4.43 -16.72
N GLY A 198 0.69 5.35 -15.75
CA GLY A 198 0.06 5.21 -14.44
C GLY A 198 -1.46 5.06 -14.51
N GLU A 199 -2.13 5.72 -15.46
CA GLU A 199 -3.58 5.60 -15.65
C GLU A 199 -3.97 4.19 -16.08
N GLU A 200 -3.25 3.62 -17.04
CA GLU A 200 -3.51 2.26 -17.52
C GLU A 200 -3.32 1.23 -16.42
N LEU A 201 -2.29 1.39 -15.59
CA LEU A 201 -2.07 0.53 -14.43
C LEU A 201 -3.18 0.65 -13.39
N LEU A 202 -3.65 1.88 -13.12
CA LEU A 202 -4.75 2.14 -12.21
C LEU A 202 -6.02 1.45 -12.71
N ASP A 203 -6.38 1.65 -13.98
CA ASP A 203 -7.55 1.03 -14.60
C ASP A 203 -7.48 -0.49 -14.52
N LYS A 204 -6.35 -1.09 -14.90
CA LYS A 204 -6.15 -2.55 -14.81
C LYS A 204 -6.26 -3.05 -13.36
N THR A 205 -5.70 -2.31 -12.40
CA THR A 205 -5.78 -2.64 -10.97
C THR A 205 -7.24 -2.62 -10.49
N VAL A 206 -8.01 -1.60 -10.87
CA VAL A 206 -9.44 -1.50 -10.57
C VAL A 206 -10.20 -2.68 -11.18
N GLN A 207 -9.99 -2.96 -12.47
CA GLN A 207 -10.66 -4.06 -13.17
C GLN A 207 -10.37 -5.42 -12.54
N PHE A 208 -9.14 -5.65 -12.07
CA PHE A 208 -8.82 -6.88 -11.35
C PHE A 208 -9.63 -7.05 -10.08
N TRP A 209 -9.68 -6.01 -9.23
CA TRP A 209 -10.41 -6.13 -7.97
C TRP A 209 -11.90 -6.28 -8.23
N LEU A 210 -12.47 -5.54 -9.18
CA LEU A 210 -13.87 -5.69 -9.58
C LEU A 210 -14.17 -7.08 -10.17
N GLY A 211 -13.24 -7.65 -10.94
CA GLY A 211 -13.36 -9.01 -11.48
C GLY A 211 -13.14 -10.11 -10.44
N TRP A 212 -12.36 -9.83 -9.39
CA TRP A 212 -12.16 -10.76 -8.28
C TRP A 212 -13.35 -10.78 -7.33
N VAL A 213 -13.86 -9.60 -6.95
CA VAL A 213 -15.04 -9.49 -6.09
C VAL A 213 -16.21 -10.20 -6.77
N HIS A 214 -16.73 -11.22 -6.10
CA HIS A 214 -17.80 -12.02 -6.66
C HIS A 214 -19.02 -11.15 -7.01
N SER A 215 -19.47 -11.21 -8.26
CA SER A 215 -20.66 -10.52 -8.72
C SER A 215 -21.91 -11.30 -8.29
N CYS A 216 -22.33 -11.14 -7.04
CA CYS A 216 -23.70 -11.48 -6.67
C CYS A 216 -24.64 -10.34 -7.09
N GLU A 217 -25.82 -10.68 -7.64
CA GLU A 217 -26.94 -9.74 -7.60
C GLU A 217 -27.33 -9.52 -6.12
N GLU A 218 -27.31 -8.28 -5.63
CA GLU A 218 -27.52 -7.97 -4.19
C GLU A 218 -28.80 -8.61 -3.64
N GLN A 219 -29.86 -8.69 -4.45
CA GLN A 219 -31.15 -9.29 -4.10
C GLN A 219 -31.12 -10.83 -3.99
N LYS A 220 -30.16 -11.49 -4.64
CA LYS A 220 -29.96 -12.95 -4.61
C LYS A 220 -28.72 -13.36 -3.82
N CYS A 221 -27.94 -12.37 -3.37
CA CYS A 221 -26.79 -12.59 -2.53
C CYS A 221 -27.28 -13.11 -1.18
N VAL A 222 -26.80 -14.29 -0.77
CA VAL A 222 -27.05 -14.82 0.59
C VAL A 222 -26.58 -13.84 1.68
N PHE A 223 -25.67 -12.94 1.31
CA PHE A 223 -25.11 -11.87 2.13
C PHE A 223 -25.60 -10.47 1.74
N GLY A 224 -26.71 -10.37 1.01
CA GLY A 224 -27.30 -9.10 0.57
C GLY A 224 -27.79 -8.21 1.73
N GLY A 225 -28.05 -6.94 1.43
CA GLY A 225 -28.53 -5.96 2.41
C GLY A 225 -27.41 -5.30 3.22
N ALA A 226 -27.71 -4.91 4.46
CA ALA A 226 -26.87 -3.99 5.25
C ALA A 226 -25.42 -4.43 5.47
N TRP A 227 -25.14 -5.74 5.38
CA TRP A 227 -23.81 -6.31 5.65
C TRP A 227 -22.97 -6.56 4.39
N HIS A 228 -23.56 -6.41 3.20
CA HIS A 228 -22.89 -6.76 1.94
C HIS A 228 -21.56 -6.04 1.78
N ASN A 229 -21.54 -4.72 1.96
CA ASN A 229 -20.32 -3.91 1.81
C ASN A 229 -19.22 -4.30 2.81
N LEU A 230 -19.60 -4.68 4.04
CA LEU A 230 -18.64 -5.13 5.06
C LEU A 230 -18.03 -6.49 4.69
N ILE A 231 -18.82 -7.39 4.11
CA ILE A 231 -18.35 -8.70 3.66
C ILE A 231 -17.39 -8.54 2.47
N ILE A 232 -17.72 -7.70 1.49
CA ILE A 232 -16.85 -7.44 0.35
C ILE A 232 -15.52 -6.80 0.79
N ARG A 233 -15.58 -5.78 1.65
CA ARG A 233 -14.37 -5.12 2.19
C ARG A 233 -13.51 -6.11 2.99
N SER A 234 -14.12 -6.97 3.80
CA SER A 234 -13.40 -8.01 4.55
C SER A 234 -12.75 -9.04 3.62
N GLY A 235 -13.49 -9.53 2.63
CA GLY A 235 -12.96 -10.47 1.63
C GLY A 235 -11.77 -9.89 0.86
N LEU A 236 -11.84 -8.63 0.45
CA LEU A 236 -10.74 -7.92 -0.21
C LEU A 236 -9.49 -7.81 0.67
N VAL A 237 -9.62 -7.61 1.99
CA VAL A 237 -8.47 -7.62 2.93
C VAL A 237 -7.90 -9.04 3.03
N LEU A 238 -8.75 -10.04 3.26
CA LEU A 238 -8.30 -11.44 3.36
C LEU A 238 -7.58 -11.90 2.09
N LYS A 239 -8.05 -11.43 0.93
CA LYS A 239 -7.39 -11.68 -0.35
C LYS A 239 -6.00 -11.05 -0.42
N LEU A 240 -5.82 -9.81 0.08
CA LEU A 240 -4.49 -9.17 0.13
C LEU A 240 -3.48 -9.95 0.96
N LEU A 241 -3.93 -10.62 2.02
CA LEU A 241 -3.09 -11.43 2.89
C LEU A 241 -2.78 -12.82 2.32
N ASN A 242 -3.36 -13.17 1.15
CA ASN A 242 -3.16 -14.42 0.45
C ASN A 242 -2.11 -14.24 -0.65
N HIS A 243 -0.97 -14.91 -0.48
CA HIS A 243 0.15 -14.83 -1.43
C HIS A 243 -0.22 -15.51 -2.76
N GLN A 244 -0.08 -14.80 -3.88
CA GLN A 244 -0.62 -15.25 -5.17
C GLN A 244 -0.02 -16.58 -5.66
N GLU A 245 1.30 -16.78 -5.51
CA GLU A 245 2.00 -17.94 -6.08
C GLU A 245 1.88 -19.19 -5.20
N THR A 246 1.93 -19.00 -3.88
CA THR A 246 1.96 -20.11 -2.92
C THR A 246 0.61 -20.34 -2.25
N GLY A 247 -0.32 -19.40 -2.29
CA GLY A 247 -1.57 -19.52 -1.52
C GLY A 247 -1.38 -19.45 0.00
N ALA A 248 -0.17 -19.19 0.49
CA ALA A 248 0.08 -18.95 1.90
C ALA A 248 -0.71 -17.73 2.39
N ILE A 249 -1.26 -17.79 3.59
CA ILE A 249 -2.08 -16.72 4.16
C ILE A 249 -1.37 -16.18 5.40
N SER A 250 -1.03 -14.89 5.38
CA SER A 250 -0.52 -14.18 6.55
C SER A 250 -1.64 -13.91 7.55
N ALA A 251 -1.33 -13.96 8.85
CA ALA A 251 -2.33 -13.66 9.89
C ALA A 251 -2.63 -12.15 9.96
N ALA A 252 -1.63 -11.30 9.72
CA ALA A 252 -1.77 -9.86 9.53
C ALA A 252 -0.60 -9.29 8.71
N LEU A 253 -0.74 -8.04 8.26
CA LEU A 253 0.32 -7.34 7.54
C LEU A 253 1.49 -6.88 8.44
N THR A 254 1.31 -6.90 9.76
CA THR A 254 2.22 -6.28 10.72
C THR A 254 2.90 -7.31 11.62
N THR A 255 3.98 -6.88 12.24
CA THR A 255 4.74 -7.63 13.24
C THR A 255 4.93 -6.77 14.47
N SER A 256 5.24 -7.37 15.61
CA SER A 256 5.75 -6.68 16.80
C SER A 256 4.79 -5.69 17.47
N LEU A 257 3.55 -5.56 16.97
CA LEU A 257 2.49 -4.83 17.64
C LEU A 257 1.96 -5.67 18.80
N PRO A 258 1.87 -5.13 20.03
CA PRO A 258 1.46 -5.91 21.18
C PRO A 258 -0.06 -6.19 21.13
N GLU A 259 -0.47 -7.45 21.36
CA GLU A 259 -1.90 -7.80 21.52
C GLU A 259 -2.57 -6.99 22.63
N VAL A 260 -1.81 -6.69 23.69
CA VAL A 260 -2.23 -5.90 24.85
C VAL A 260 -1.14 -4.89 25.14
N ILE A 261 -1.48 -3.61 25.26
CA ILE A 261 -0.53 -2.53 25.57
C ILE A 261 0.28 -2.90 26.82
N GLY A 262 1.61 -2.97 26.69
CA GLY A 262 2.53 -3.35 27.77
C GLY A 262 2.71 -4.86 27.98
N GLY A 263 2.05 -5.71 27.18
CA GLY A 263 2.22 -7.16 27.21
C GLY A 263 3.38 -7.67 26.35
N ASN A 264 3.71 -8.96 26.52
CA ASN A 264 4.84 -9.62 25.85
C ASN A 264 4.46 -10.37 24.55
N ARG A 265 3.21 -10.25 24.11
CA ARG A 265 2.72 -10.92 22.89
C ARG A 265 2.82 -9.96 21.71
N ASN A 266 4.02 -9.89 21.15
CA ASN A 266 4.42 -9.01 20.04
C ASN A 266 4.94 -9.84 18.86
N TRP A 267 4.19 -10.88 18.49
CA TRP A 267 4.58 -11.84 17.46
C TRP A 267 4.69 -11.21 16.07
N ASP A 268 5.33 -11.95 15.17
CA ASP A 268 5.31 -11.65 13.75
C ASP A 268 4.10 -12.33 13.08
N TYR A 269 3.04 -11.56 12.86
CA TYR A 269 1.80 -12.04 12.25
C TYR A 269 1.87 -12.08 10.71
N ARG A 270 2.99 -11.67 10.12
CA ARG A 270 3.20 -11.74 8.66
C ARG A 270 3.41 -13.16 8.17
N TYR A 271 3.75 -14.08 9.08
CA TYR A 271 3.86 -15.49 8.78
C TYR A 271 2.50 -16.20 8.79
N ASN A 272 2.46 -17.34 8.13
CA ASN A 272 1.30 -18.21 8.11
C ASN A 272 1.16 -18.97 9.44
N TRP A 273 0.01 -18.78 10.09
CA TRP A 273 -0.40 -19.55 11.26
C TRP A 273 -1.58 -20.43 10.86
N ILE A 274 -1.44 -21.75 11.00
CA ILE A 274 -2.42 -22.75 10.53
C ILE A 274 -3.85 -22.43 10.99
N ARG A 275 -4.00 -22.02 12.25
CA ARG A 275 -5.30 -21.65 12.83
C ARG A 275 -5.92 -20.46 12.07
N ASP A 276 -5.18 -19.38 11.93
CA ASP A 276 -5.63 -18.12 11.31
C ASP A 276 -5.90 -18.32 9.81
N ALA A 277 -5.05 -19.08 9.13
CA ALA A 277 -5.25 -19.46 7.73
C ALA A 277 -6.51 -20.32 7.54
N SER A 278 -6.79 -21.28 8.45
CA SER A 278 -7.99 -22.12 8.38
C SER A 278 -9.29 -21.31 8.46
N PHE A 279 -9.34 -20.28 9.32
CA PHE A 279 -10.49 -19.38 9.39
C PHE A 279 -10.64 -18.53 8.14
N THR A 280 -9.52 -18.05 7.58
CA THR A 280 -9.53 -17.28 6.33
C THR A 280 -10.04 -18.10 5.15
N VAL A 281 -9.56 -19.35 5.02
CA VAL A 281 -10.02 -20.30 4.00
C VAL A 281 -11.52 -20.58 4.14
N GLN A 282 -11.98 -20.85 5.36
CA GLN A 282 -13.40 -21.09 5.61
C GLN A 282 -14.26 -19.87 5.25
N ALA A 283 -13.82 -18.66 5.61
CA ALA A 283 -14.52 -17.42 5.28
C ALA A 283 -14.61 -17.22 3.76
N LEU A 284 -13.49 -17.36 3.04
CA LEU A 284 -13.45 -17.26 1.58
C LEU A 284 -14.31 -18.32 0.90
N TYR A 285 -14.30 -19.56 1.39
CA TYR A 285 -15.15 -20.63 0.89
C TYR A 285 -16.65 -20.29 1.05
N ASN A 286 -17.05 -19.78 2.22
CA ASN A 286 -18.44 -19.43 2.51
C ASN A 286 -18.99 -18.33 1.61
N VAL A 287 -18.12 -17.43 1.12
CA VAL A 287 -18.50 -16.36 0.18
C VAL A 287 -18.28 -16.73 -1.30
N GLY A 288 -17.97 -18.00 -1.60
CA GLY A 288 -17.88 -18.52 -2.96
C GLY A 288 -16.49 -18.46 -3.62
N HIS A 289 -15.44 -18.04 -2.89
CA HIS A 289 -14.05 -18.01 -3.36
C HIS A 289 -13.37 -19.39 -3.20
N ILE A 290 -13.89 -20.40 -3.90
CA ILE A 290 -13.44 -21.79 -3.80
C ILE A 290 -12.00 -21.97 -4.33
N LYS A 291 -11.57 -21.15 -5.30
CA LYS A 291 -10.23 -21.23 -5.88
C LYS A 291 -9.14 -20.92 -4.85
N GLU A 292 -9.32 -19.87 -4.07
CA GLU A 292 -8.44 -19.47 -2.98
C GLU A 292 -8.31 -20.57 -1.92
N ALA A 293 -9.43 -21.16 -1.52
CA ALA A 293 -9.46 -22.27 -0.58
C ALA A 293 -8.68 -23.50 -1.10
N LYS A 294 -8.86 -23.86 -2.38
CA LYS A 294 -8.14 -24.97 -3.02
C LYS A 294 -6.64 -24.69 -3.15
N ASN A 295 -6.25 -23.47 -3.56
CA ASN A 295 -4.85 -23.10 -3.69
C ASN A 295 -4.11 -23.21 -2.36
N HIS A 296 -4.72 -22.75 -1.26
CA HIS A 296 -4.14 -22.88 0.07
C HIS A 296 -3.94 -24.34 0.49
N LEU A 297 -4.95 -25.19 0.26
CA LEU A 297 -4.87 -26.61 0.58
C LEU A 297 -3.78 -27.32 -0.24
N ASN A 298 -3.67 -27.02 -1.53
CA ASN A 298 -2.64 -27.60 -2.39
C ASN A 298 -1.23 -27.27 -1.89
N TRP A 299 -0.97 -26.01 -1.53
CA TRP A 299 0.32 -25.62 -0.95
C TRP A 299 0.63 -26.29 0.39
N PHE A 300 -0.39 -26.45 1.25
CA PHE A 300 -0.21 -27.14 2.52
C PHE A 300 0.16 -28.62 2.34
N MET A 301 -0.35 -29.27 1.29
CA MET A 301 -0.12 -30.70 1.04
C MET A 301 1.20 -31.00 0.33
N GLY A 302 1.86 -30.01 -0.28
CA GLY A 302 3.12 -30.16 -1.02
C GLY A 302 2.92 -30.31 -2.51
#